data_AF-A0ABD5S1X3-F1
#
_entry.id   AF-A0ABD5S1X3-F1
#
_cell.length_a   1.000
_cell.length_b   1.000
_cell.length_c   1.000
_cell.angle_alpha   90.00
_cell.angle_beta   90.00
_cell.angle_gamma   90.00
#
_symmetry.space_group_name_H-M   'P 1'
#
loop_
_entity.id
_entity.type
_entity.pdbx_description
1 polymer ?
#
loop_
_entity_poly.entity_id
_entity_poly.type
_entity_poly.pdbx_seq_one_letter_code
_entity_poly.pdbx_strand_id
1 'polypeptide(L)' 'MYDDILLPTDGTDAMTDVVDRAIELARDGPATVHLLYVVDDRAFLTLENADDAAEALRAEGEAALS' A
#
# COMPACT_ATOMS: atom_id res chain seq x y z
N MET A 1 -18.13 -9.15 -12.40
CA MET A 1 -16.70 -9.48 -12.18
C MET A 1 -15.94 -8.16 -12.18
N TYR A 2 -14.91 -8.02 -11.36
CA TYR A 2 -14.14 -6.77 -11.28
C TYR A 2 -13.06 -6.74 -12.35
N ASP A 3 -12.88 -5.60 -13.00
CA ASP A 3 -11.79 -5.36 -13.96
C ASP A 3 -10.56 -4.76 -13.27
N ASP A 4 -10.78 -4.00 -12.19
CA ASP A 4 -9.74 -3.36 -11.38
C ASP A 4 -10.04 -3.54 -9.89
N ILE A 5 -9.03 -3.98 -9.14
CA ILE A 5 -9.07 -4.17 -7.68
C ILE A 5 -8.03 -3.25 -7.07
N LEU A 6 -8.45 -2.27 -6.28
CA LEU A 6 -7.54 -1.44 -5.49
C LEU A 6 -7.32 -2.08 -4.12
N LEU A 7 -6.07 -2.38 -3.80
CA LEU A 7 -5.67 -2.98 -2.53
C LEU A 7 -4.77 -2.01 -1.75
N PRO A 8 -5.27 -1.35 -0.69
CA PRO A 8 -4.41 -0.59 0.20
C PRO A 8 -3.49 -1.54 0.99
N THR A 9 -2.25 -1.12 1.23
CA THR A 9 -1.27 -1.84 2.06
C THR A 9 -0.58 -0.88 3.03
N ASP A 10 -0.27 -1.35 4.23
CA ASP A 10 0.57 -0.69 5.22
C ASP A 10 1.99 -1.26 5.26
N GLY A 11 2.33 -2.17 4.33
CA GLY A 11 3.66 -2.77 4.21
C GLY A 11 3.98 -3.84 5.26
N THR A 12 3.05 -4.16 6.14
CA THR A 12 3.27 -5.17 7.17
C THR A 12 3.14 -6.59 6.64
N ASP A 13 3.83 -7.55 7.28
CA ASP A 13 3.74 -8.97 6.93
C ASP A 13 2.30 -9.51 6.98
N ALA A 14 1.45 -8.90 7.82
CA ALA A 14 0.03 -9.24 7.94
C ALA A 14 -0.75 -9.02 6.64
N MET A 15 -0.25 -8.21 5.70
CA MET A 15 -0.90 -7.98 4.41
C MET A 15 -0.67 -9.11 3.40
N THR A 16 0.20 -10.06 3.68
CA THR A 16 0.45 -11.22 2.80
C THR A 16 -0.84 -11.99 2.50
N ASP A 17 -1.59 -12.36 3.54
CA ASP A 17 -2.84 -13.11 3.39
C ASP A 17 -3.90 -12.31 2.61
N VAL A 18 -3.89 -10.97 2.74
CA VAL A 18 -4.83 -10.08 2.05
C VAL A 18 -4.48 -9.98 0.56
N VAL A 19 -3.19 -9.90 0.23
CA VAL A 19 -2.69 -9.93 -1.15
C VAL A 19 -3.08 -11.24 -1.82
N ASP A 20 -2.86 -12.37 -1.16
CA ASP A 20 -3.25 -13.69 -1.68
C ASP A 20 -4.75 -13.76 -1.99
N ARG A 21 -5.57 -13.22 -1.08
CA ARG A 21 -7.02 -13.15 -1.28
C ARG A 21 -7.42 -12.25 -2.44
N ALA A 22 -6.74 -11.11 -2.64
CA ALA A 22 -6.98 -10.23 -3.78
C ALA A 22 -6.62 -10.89 -5.11
N ILE A 23 -5.50 -11.62 -5.15
CA ILE A 23 -5.10 -12.43 -6.30
C ILE A 23 -6.16 -13.50 -6.60
N GLU A 24 -6.68 -14.19 -5.60
CA GLU A 24 -7.77 -15.16 -5.79
C GLU A 24 -9.01 -14.55 -6.42
N LEU A 25 -9.40 -13.34 -6.00
CA LEU A 25 -10.54 -12.61 -6.60
C LEU A 25 -10.27 -12.23 -8.05
N ALA A 26 -9.00 -11.98 -8.41
CA ALA A 26 -8.59 -11.64 -9.76
C ALA A 26 -8.49 -12.85 -10.71
N ARG A 27 -8.36 -14.09 -10.18
CA ARG A 27 -8.10 -15.30 -10.98
C ARG A 27 -9.19 -15.65 -11.99
N ASP A 28 -10.44 -15.30 -11.72
CA ASP A 28 -11.59 -15.72 -12.54
C ASP A 28 -11.78 -14.84 -13.80
N GLY A 29 -10.96 -13.79 -14.01
CA GLY A 29 -11.09 -12.87 -15.14
C GLY A 29 -9.86 -11.98 -15.40
N PRO A 30 -9.97 -11.01 -16.32
CA PRO A 30 -8.89 -10.09 -16.66
C PRO A 30 -8.75 -8.95 -15.64
N ALA A 31 -8.79 -9.26 -14.35
CA ALA A 31 -8.73 -8.25 -13.30
C ALA A 31 -7.28 -7.81 -13.05
N THR A 32 -7.06 -6.51 -12.90
CA THR A 32 -5.78 -5.94 -12.45
C THR A 32 -5.85 -5.59 -10.97
N VAL A 33 -4.87 -6.03 -10.18
CA VAL A 33 -4.73 -5.63 -8.77
C VAL A 33 -3.75 -4.47 -8.68
N HIS A 34 -4.22 -3.33 -8.18
CA HIS A 34 -3.45 -2.11 -7.95
C HIS A 34 -3.14 -1.99 -6.46
N LEU A 35 -1.86 -2.03 -6.07
CA LEU A 35 -1.49 -1.77 -4.69
C LEU A 35 -1.39 -0.26 -4.42
N LEU A 36 -1.83 0.16 -3.24
CA LEU A 36 -1.79 1.56 -2.79
C LEU A 36 -1.20 1.66 -1.38
N TYR A 37 -0.12 2.40 -1.23
CA TYR A 37 0.40 2.84 0.06
C TYR A 37 0.16 4.34 0.21
N VAL A 38 -0.26 4.80 1.38
CA VAL A 38 -0.60 6.21 1.64
C VAL A 38 0.30 6.77 2.73
N VAL A 39 1.08 7.79 2.38
CA VAL A 39 1.83 8.61 3.35
C VAL A 39 0.99 9.82 3.71
N ASP A 40 0.53 9.90 4.96
CA ASP A 40 -0.14 11.09 5.50
C ASP A 40 0.87 12.01 6.18
N ASP A 41 1.52 12.87 5.41
CA ASP A 41 2.51 13.84 5.91
C ASP A 41 1.91 14.89 6.86
N ARG A 42 0.59 15.11 6.80
CA ARG A 42 -0.14 16.03 7.68
C ARG A 42 -0.09 15.57 9.14
N ALA A 43 0.11 14.28 9.39
CA ALA A 43 0.25 13.73 10.73
C ALA A 43 1.53 14.21 11.44
N PHE A 44 2.51 14.74 10.71
CA PHE A 44 3.84 15.07 11.24
C PHE A 44 4.15 16.57 11.23
N LEU A 45 3.21 17.44 10.84
CA LEU A 45 3.44 18.89 10.67
C LEU A 45 3.96 19.61 11.91
N THR A 46 3.80 19.03 13.10
CA THR A 46 4.29 19.60 14.37
C THR A 46 5.68 19.10 14.79
N LEU A 47 6.27 18.16 14.06
CA LEU A 47 7.62 17.65 14.32
C LEU A 47 8.66 18.58 13.68
N GLU A 48 9.80 18.77 14.35
CA GLU A 48 10.92 19.55 13.80
C GLU A 48 11.54 18.90 12.54
N ASN A 49 11.36 17.58 12.38
CA ASN A 49 11.88 16.76 11.30
C ASN A 49 10.76 16.06 10.49
N ALA A 50 9.66 16.77 10.25
CA ALA A 50 8.50 16.24 9.52
C ALA A 50 8.86 15.70 8.12
N ASP A 51 9.76 16.38 7.41
CA ASP A 51 10.19 15.98 6.07
C ASP A 51 10.94 14.64 6.11
N ASP A 52 11.88 14.46 7.04
CA ASP A 52 12.63 13.21 7.22
C ASP A 52 11.69 12.05 7.56
N ALA A 53 10.70 12.29 8.43
CA ALA A 53 9.70 11.28 8.79
C ALA A 53 8.83 10.88 7.58
N ALA A 54 8.42 11.85 6.77
CA ALA A 54 7.66 11.58 5.55
C ALA A 54 8.51 10.85 4.50
N GLU A 55 9.80 11.15 4.38
CA GLU A 55 10.72 10.44 3.49
C GLU A 55 10.93 8.99 3.93
N ALA A 56 11.08 8.73 5.23
CA ALA A 56 11.17 7.37 5.77
C ALA A 56 9.91 6.53 5.46
N LEU A 57 8.72 7.11 5.63
CA LEU A 57 7.46 6.44 5.28
C LEU A 57 7.29 6.22 3.77
N ARG A 58 7.81 7.12 2.93
CA ARG A 58 7.84 6.90 1.47
C ARG A 58 8.74 5.72 1.11
N ALA A 59 9.92 5.63 1.71
CA ALA A 59 10.84 4.51 1.49
C ALA A 59 10.22 3.17 1.94
N GLU A 60 9.49 3.17 3.06
CA GLU A 60 8.73 2.00 3.52
C GLU A 60 7.63 1.62 2.51
N GLY A 61 6.87 2.60 2.03
CA GLY A 61 5.86 2.39 1.01
C GLY A 61 6.43 1.85 -0.30
N GLU A 62 7.58 2.34 -0.75
CA GLU A 62 8.27 1.81 -1.94
C GLU A 62 8.70 0.36 -1.75
N ALA A 63 9.22 0.00 -0.57
CA ALA A 63 9.56 -1.38 -0.24
C ALA A 63 8.33 -2.29 -0.14
N ALA A 64 7.19 -1.77 0.33
CA ALA A 64 5.92 -2.49 0.39
C ALA A 64 5.30 -2.77 -1.00
N LEU A 65 5.73 -2.03 -2.03
CA LEU A 65 5.21 -2.12 -3.40
C LEU A 65 6.16 -2.83 -4.38
N SER A 66 7.36 -3.21 -3.94
CA SER A 66 8.38 -3.88 -4.78
C SER A 66 8.22 -5.40 -4.83
#